data_AF-A0A7C5RSD8-F1
#
_entry.id   AF-A0A7C5RSD8-F1
#
_cell.length_a   1.000
_cell.length_b   1.000
_cell.length_c   1.000
_cell.angle_alpha   90.00
_cell.angle_beta   90.00
_cell.angle_gamma   90.00
#
_symmetry.space_group_name_H-M   'P 1'
#
loop_
_entity.id
_entity.type
_entity.pdbx_description
1 polymer ?
#
loop_
_entity_poly.entity_id
_entity_poly.type
_entity_poly.pdbx_seq_one_letter_code
_entity_poly.pdbx_strand_id
1 'polypeptide(L)'
;MGTYAFTNLAAFFAIIAIAQHIGSDNISDYSGMARRSPLLALALALALASLTGLPPTAGFVAKLYIFNAAVQAHLVWLAVLGVVNSVISAYYYLRVALVMFVGEPAVAGEVRPTPILGGITAVATVGLLVIGVFPFPLLEAAERVARTLV
;
A
#
# COMPACT_ATOMS: atom_id res chain seq x y z
N MET A 1 6.68 -11.38 -1.94
CA MET A 1 7.58 -10.72 -0.97
C MET A 1 8.04 -9.34 -1.44
N GLY A 2 8.56 -9.18 -2.67
CA GLY A 2 9.03 -7.87 -3.17
C GLY A 2 7.98 -6.75 -3.16
N THR A 3 6.79 -6.97 -3.73
CA THR A 3 5.70 -5.97 -3.77
C THR A 3 5.24 -5.54 -2.37
N TYR A 4 5.20 -6.48 -1.43
CA TYR A 4 4.77 -6.26 -0.05
C TYR A 4 5.77 -5.39 0.73
N ALA A 5 7.07 -5.57 0.49
CA ALA A 5 8.10 -4.75 1.12
C ALA A 5 7.96 -3.27 0.74
N PHE A 6 7.84 -2.95 -0.56
CA PHE A 6 7.65 -1.57 -1.01
C PHE A 6 6.35 -0.96 -0.51
N THR A 7 5.27 -1.73 -0.51
CA THR A 7 3.97 -1.29 -0.01
C THR A 7 4.06 -0.91 1.48
N ASN A 8 4.66 -1.77 2.30
CA ASN A 8 4.80 -1.51 3.73
C ASN A 8 5.76 -0.36 4.01
N LEU A 9 6.89 -0.27 3.30
CA LEU A 9 7.82 0.86 3.47
C LEU A 9 7.13 2.19 3.17
N ALA A 10 6.37 2.29 2.07
CA ALA A 10 5.62 3.49 1.74
C ALA A 10 4.57 3.83 2.82
N ALA A 11 3.82 2.84 3.31
CA ALA A 11 2.84 3.03 4.37
C ALA A 11 3.48 3.49 5.69
N PHE A 12 4.49 2.76 6.17
CA PHE A 12 5.13 3.07 7.46
C PHE A 12 5.86 4.39 7.44
N PHE A 13 6.59 4.74 6.38
CA PHE A 13 7.26 6.04 6.32
C PHE A 13 6.28 7.20 6.27
N ALA A 14 5.15 7.06 5.55
CA ALA A 14 4.10 8.07 5.56
C ALA A 14 3.45 8.20 6.94
N ILE A 15 3.13 7.09 7.61
CA ILE A 15 2.57 7.07 8.98
C ILE A 15 3.53 7.74 9.96
N ILE A 16 4.82 7.35 9.96
CA ILE A 16 5.84 7.93 10.86
C ILE A 16 5.96 9.43 10.63
N ALA A 17 6.00 9.88 9.37
CA ALA A 17 6.09 11.29 9.03
C ALA A 17 4.89 12.10 9.55
N ILE A 18 3.69 11.52 9.54
CA ILE A 18 2.47 12.15 10.07
C ILE A 18 2.49 12.12 11.59
N ALA A 19 2.69 10.95 12.19
CA ALA A 19 2.68 10.69 13.63
C ALA A 19 3.70 11.55 14.39
N GLN A 20 4.90 11.76 13.85
CA GLN A 20 5.90 12.64 14.46
C GLN A 20 5.44 14.10 14.57
N HIS A 21 4.52 14.55 13.72
CA HIS A 21 3.97 15.90 13.75
C HIS A 21 2.72 16.02 14.62
N ILE A 22 1.80 15.05 14.54
CA ILE A 22 0.53 15.12 15.27
C ILE A 22 0.61 14.50 16.67
N GLY A 23 1.64 13.71 16.98
CA GLY A 23 1.83 13.04 18.26
C GLY A 23 0.81 11.93 18.54
N SER A 24 0.15 11.41 17.49
CA SER A 24 -0.92 10.42 17.60
C SER A 24 -0.90 9.45 16.42
N ASP A 25 -1.29 8.20 16.69
CA ASP A 25 -1.45 7.12 15.73
C ASP A 25 -2.92 6.71 15.53
N ASN A 26 -3.85 7.44 16.15
CA ASN A 26 -5.27 7.20 16.00
C ASN A 26 -5.75 7.61 14.61
N ILE A 27 -6.49 6.74 13.93
CA ILE A 27 -7.02 6.99 12.58
C ILE A 27 -7.87 8.27 12.53
N SER A 28 -8.59 8.62 13.60
CA SER A 28 -9.38 9.86 13.69
C SER A 28 -8.55 11.12 13.49
N ASP A 29 -7.29 11.10 13.93
CA ASP A 29 -6.43 12.30 13.98
C ASP A 29 -5.76 12.55 12.62
N TYR A 30 -5.88 11.57 11.71
CA TYR A 30 -5.48 11.66 10.31
C TYR A 30 -6.57 12.33 9.45
N SER A 31 -7.69 12.72 10.05
CA SER A 31 -8.79 13.40 9.36
C SER A 31 -8.31 14.69 8.69
N GLY A 32 -8.67 14.84 7.41
CA GLY A 32 -8.30 16.01 6.60
C GLY A 32 -6.80 16.10 6.23
N MET A 33 -6.03 15.03 6.38
CA MET A 33 -4.60 15.02 6.05
C MET A 33 -4.31 15.40 4.59
N ALA A 34 -5.21 15.10 3.66
CA ALA A 34 -5.08 15.50 2.27
C ALA A 34 -4.91 17.02 2.08
N ARG A 35 -5.47 17.85 2.97
CA ARG A 35 -5.33 19.32 2.92
C ARG A 35 -4.06 19.83 3.59
N ARG A 36 -3.59 19.14 4.65
CA ARG A 36 -2.43 19.57 5.45
C ARG A 36 -1.10 19.05 4.90
N SER A 37 -1.11 17.88 4.26
CA SER A 37 0.05 17.25 3.64
C SER A 37 -0.39 16.31 2.50
N PRO A 38 -0.71 16.87 1.31
CA PRO A 38 -1.28 16.11 0.21
C PRO A 38 -0.37 14.96 -0.26
N LEU A 39 0.95 15.15 -0.22
CA LEU A 39 1.92 14.15 -0.67
C LEU A 39 2.00 12.95 0.27
N LEU A 40 2.03 13.18 1.59
CA LEU A 40 2.00 12.08 2.57
C LEU A 40 0.67 11.35 2.55
N ALA A 41 -0.43 12.10 2.39
CA ALA A 41 -1.77 11.53 2.29
C ALA A 41 -1.91 10.64 1.04
N LEU A 42 -1.38 11.09 -0.10
CA LEU A 42 -1.35 10.32 -1.33
C LEU A 42 -0.47 9.07 -1.21
N ALA A 43 0.73 9.20 -0.65
CA ALA A 43 1.65 8.08 -0.45
C ALA A 43 1.00 6.96 0.39
N LEU A 44 0.38 7.32 1.51
CA LEU A 44 -0.32 6.36 2.37
C LEU A 44 -1.53 5.76 1.66
N ALA A 45 -2.34 6.57 0.95
CA ALA A 45 -3.48 6.07 0.19
C ALA A 45 -3.07 5.07 -0.92
N LEU A 46 -1.98 5.34 -1.64
CA LEU A 46 -1.43 4.43 -2.65
C LEU A 46 -0.95 3.12 -2.02
N ALA A 47 -0.29 3.19 -0.86
CA ALA A 47 0.12 1.99 -0.13
C ALA A 47 -1.08 1.17 0.35
N LEU A 48 -2.11 1.81 0.92
CA LEU A 48 -3.35 1.14 1.33
C LEU A 48 -4.13 0.54 0.14
N ALA A 49 -4.16 1.25 -0.99
CA ALA A 49 -4.73 0.73 -2.23
C ALA A 49 -3.96 -0.50 -2.73
N SER A 50 -2.64 -0.52 -2.57
CA SER A 50 -1.81 -1.68 -2.89
C SER A 50 -2.07 -2.87 -1.97
N LEU A 51 -2.20 -2.66 -0.65
CA LEU A 51 -2.59 -3.74 0.29
C LEU A 51 -3.97 -4.31 -0.03
N THR A 52 -4.91 -3.44 -0.41
CA THR A 52 -6.23 -3.83 -0.87
C THR A 52 -6.15 -4.65 -2.15
N GLY A 53 -5.20 -4.34 -3.02
CA GLY A 53 -5.07 -4.93 -4.34
C GLY A 53 -6.07 -4.33 -5.33
N LEU A 54 -6.24 -3.01 -5.29
CA LEU A 54 -7.01 -2.30 -6.32
C LEU A 54 -6.24 -2.28 -7.66
N PRO A 55 -6.85 -2.51 -8.82
CA PRO A 55 -6.19 -2.24 -10.11
C PRO A 55 -5.88 -0.73 -10.17
N PRO A 56 -4.67 -0.23 -10.52
CA PRO A 56 -3.46 -0.83 -11.10
C PRO A 56 -2.28 -0.97 -10.10
N THR A 57 -2.52 -1.45 -8.87
CA THR A 57 -1.48 -1.53 -7.83
C THR A 57 -0.66 -2.82 -7.88
N ALA A 58 0.56 -2.77 -7.34
CA ALA A 58 1.44 -3.94 -7.25
C ALA A 58 0.82 -5.12 -6.49
N GLY A 59 -0.01 -4.84 -5.47
CA GLY A 59 -0.72 -5.89 -4.73
C GLY A 59 -1.82 -6.58 -5.52
N PHE A 60 -2.44 -5.93 -6.51
CA PHE A 60 -3.43 -6.57 -7.39
C PHE A 60 -2.76 -7.62 -8.28
N VAL A 61 -1.65 -7.26 -8.93
CA VAL A 61 -0.89 -8.18 -9.78
C VAL A 61 -0.44 -9.39 -8.97
N ALA A 62 0.11 -9.17 -7.78
CA ALA A 62 0.55 -10.25 -6.90
C ALA A 62 -0.60 -11.22 -6.54
N LYS A 63 -1.78 -10.70 -6.21
CA LYS A 63 -2.97 -11.53 -5.90
C LYS A 63 -3.45 -12.31 -7.11
N LEU A 64 -3.50 -11.71 -8.29
CA LEU A 64 -3.90 -12.39 -9.52
C LEU A 64 -2.98 -13.59 -9.82
N TYR A 65 -1.66 -13.42 -9.69
CA TYR A 65 -0.71 -14.51 -9.88
C TYR A 65 -0.94 -15.65 -8.88
N ILE A 66 -1.14 -15.34 -7.60
CA ILE A 66 -1.40 -16.35 -6.56
C ILE A 66 -2.72 -17.08 -6.81
N PHE A 67 -3.78 -16.35 -7.18
CA PHE A 67 -5.09 -16.96 -7.46
C PHE A 67 -5.05 -17.82 -8.71
N ASN A 68 -4.34 -17.38 -9.77
CA ASN A 68 -4.16 -18.18 -10.97
C ASN A 68 -3.39 -19.48 -10.66
N ALA A 69 -2.29 -19.39 -9.90
CA ALA A 69 -1.54 -20.57 -9.46
C ALA A 69 -2.39 -21.53 -8.61
N ALA A 70 -3.23 -21.02 -7.70
CA ALA A 70 -4.14 -21.84 -6.91
C ALA A 70 -5.20 -22.55 -7.77
N VAL A 71 -5.75 -21.88 -8.77
CA VAL A 71 -6.71 -22.48 -9.71
C VAL A 71 -6.04 -23.57 -10.55
N GLN A 72 -4.83 -23.33 -11.07
CA GLN A 72 -4.07 -24.34 -11.81
C GLN A 72 -3.71 -25.56 -10.94
N ALA A 73 -3.50 -25.36 -9.64
CA ALA A 73 -3.27 -26.42 -8.67
C ALA A 73 -4.56 -27.10 -8.16
N HIS A 74 -5.73 -26.82 -8.75
CA HIS A 74 -7.05 -27.31 -8.31
C HIS A 74 -7.47 -26.91 -6.88
N LEU A 75 -6.87 -25.85 -6.33
CA LEU A 75 -7.14 -25.30 -5.00
C LEU A 75 -8.11 -24.11 -5.04
N VAL A 76 -9.20 -24.23 -5.82
CA VAL A 76 -10.13 -23.12 -6.07
C VAL A 76 -10.74 -22.56 -4.78
N TRP A 77 -10.97 -23.40 -3.77
CA TRP A 77 -11.51 -22.97 -2.47
C TRP A 77 -10.59 -21.98 -1.75
N LEU A 78 -9.26 -22.12 -1.87
CA LEU A 78 -8.28 -21.16 -1.33
C LEU A 78 -8.34 -19.83 -2.07
N ALA A 79 -8.53 -19.86 -3.39
CA ALA A 79 -8.70 -18.64 -4.18
C ALA A 79 -9.96 -17.87 -3.74
N VAL A 80 -11.08 -18.56 -3.50
CA VAL A 80 -12.32 -17.95 -3.01
C VAL A 80 -12.12 -17.31 -1.63
N LEU A 81 -11.50 -18.01 -0.68
CA LEU A 81 -11.18 -17.44 0.63
C LEU A 81 -10.26 -16.22 0.52
N GLY A 82 -9.27 -16.26 -0.37
CA GLY A 82 -8.37 -15.13 -0.63
C GLY A 82 -9.08 -13.90 -1.20
N VAL A 83 -10.07 -14.10 -2.08
CA VAL A 83 -10.92 -13.03 -2.62
C VAL A 83 -11.78 -12.43 -1.51
N VAL A 84 -12.48 -13.25 -0.72
CA VAL A 84 -13.31 -12.77 0.41
C VAL A 84 -12.48 -11.97 1.40
N ASN A 85 -11.30 -12.47 1.79
CA ASN A 85 -10.38 -11.76 2.68
C ASN A 85 -9.91 -10.43 2.08
N SER A 86 -9.75 -10.36 0.76
CA SER A 86 -9.40 -9.11 0.07
C SER A 86 -10.53 -8.09 0.09
N VAL A 87 -11.80 -8.53 -0.04
CA VAL A 87 -12.97 -7.64 0.06
C VAL A 87 -13.12 -7.09 1.47
N ILE A 88 -12.97 -7.94 2.51
CA ILE A 88 -12.97 -7.50 3.91
C ILE A 88 -11.83 -6.50 4.13
N SER A 89 -10.66 -6.77 3.53
CA SER A 89 -9.51 -5.88 3.57
C SER A 89 -9.74 -4.52 2.94
N ALA A 90 -10.43 -4.49 1.81
CA ALA A 90 -10.79 -3.25 1.15
C ALA A 90 -11.58 -2.32 2.06
N TYR A 91 -12.53 -2.87 2.84
CA TYR A 91 -13.37 -2.06 3.72
C TYR A 91 -12.56 -1.26 4.74
N TYR A 92 -11.66 -1.90 5.50
CA TYR A 92 -10.92 -1.20 6.54
C TYR A 92 -9.81 -0.30 5.99
N TYR A 93 -9.17 -0.67 4.87
CA TYR A 93 -8.16 0.19 4.24
C TYR A 93 -8.76 1.43 3.57
N LEU A 94 -9.86 1.28 2.84
CA LEU A 94 -10.55 2.41 2.22
C LEU A 94 -11.12 3.36 3.26
N ARG A 95 -11.56 2.84 4.41
CA ARG A 95 -12.02 3.68 5.52
C ARG A 95 -10.94 4.64 6.02
N VAL A 96 -9.69 4.18 6.15
CA VAL A 96 -8.55 5.05 6.54
C VAL A 96 -8.32 6.13 5.49
N ALA A 97 -8.28 5.76 4.20
CA ALA A 97 -8.15 6.73 3.12
C ALA A 97 -9.30 7.73 3.10
N LEU A 98 -10.54 7.28 3.34
CA LEU A 98 -11.71 8.14 3.36
C LEU A 98 -11.63 9.19 4.48
N VAL A 99 -11.22 8.80 5.69
CA VAL A 99 -11.00 9.74 6.80
C VAL A 99 -9.98 10.81 6.41
N MET A 100 -8.88 10.43 5.77
CA MET A 100 -7.81 11.35 5.38
C MET A 100 -8.22 12.38 4.32
N PHE A 101 -9.10 12.01 3.38
CA PHE A 101 -9.45 12.84 2.23
C PHE A 101 -10.77 13.61 2.41
N VAL A 102 -11.75 13.03 3.10
CA VAL A 102 -13.10 13.60 3.23
C VAL A 102 -13.28 14.34 4.55
N GLY A 103 -12.58 13.93 5.61
CA GLY A 103 -12.72 14.51 6.93
C GLY A 103 -12.20 15.96 7.03
N GLU A 104 -12.72 16.70 8.01
CA GLU A 104 -12.19 18.01 8.36
C GLU A 104 -10.86 17.88 9.13
N PRO A 105 -9.91 18.82 8.96
CA PRO A 105 -8.62 18.77 9.66
C PRO A 105 -8.80 18.67 11.18
N ALA A 106 -8.42 17.54 11.78
CA ALA A 106 -8.55 17.31 13.23
C ALA A 106 -7.68 18.27 14.06
N VAL A 107 -6.54 18.71 13.51
CA VAL A 107 -5.61 19.65 14.13
C VAL A 107 -5.22 20.72 13.11
N ALA A 108 -5.10 21.96 13.55
CA ALA A 108 -4.66 23.08 12.71
C ALA A 108 -3.16 23.00 12.36
N GLY A 109 -2.77 23.59 11.23
CA GLY A 109 -1.37 23.72 10.80
C GLY A 109 -0.93 22.69 9.75
N GLU A 110 0.06 23.04 8.93
CA GLU A 110 0.62 22.14 7.91
C GLU A 110 1.46 21.02 8.53
N VAL A 111 1.49 19.85 7.88
CA VAL A 111 2.36 18.73 8.26
C VAL A 111 3.45 18.61 7.21
N ARG A 112 4.70 18.93 7.60
CA ARG A 112 5.85 18.91 6.70
C ARG A 112 6.85 17.84 7.17
N PRO A 113 7.06 16.76 6.39
CA PRO A 113 8.05 15.76 6.76
C PRO A 113 9.46 16.39 6.74
N THR A 114 10.37 15.83 7.52
CA THR A 114 11.80 16.17 7.36
C THR A 114 12.25 15.78 5.94
N PRO A 115 13.24 16.46 5.34
CA PRO A 115 13.68 16.17 3.98
C PRO A 115 14.04 14.70 3.75
N ILE A 116 14.65 14.07 4.76
CA ILE A 116 15.01 12.65 4.73
C ILE A 116 13.74 11.76 4.72
N LEU A 117 12.81 11.99 5.66
CA LEU A 117 11.57 11.19 5.74
C LEU A 117 10.70 11.37 4.50
N GLY A 118 10.58 12.60 3.99
CA GLY A 118 9.89 12.90 2.75
C GLY A 118 10.55 12.19 1.56
N GLY A 119 11.89 12.23 1.49
CA GLY A 119 12.68 11.55 0.46
C GLY A 119 12.48 10.04 0.44
N ILE A 120 12.62 9.36 1.58
CA ILE A 120 12.45 7.90 1.66
C ILE A 120 11.00 7.47 1.39
N THR A 121 10.01 8.27 1.84
CA THR A 121 8.59 8.02 1.55
C THR A 121 8.33 8.13 0.04
N ALA A 122 8.89 9.16 -0.61
CA ALA A 122 8.77 9.35 -2.05
C ALA A 122 9.42 8.20 -2.83
N VAL A 123 10.63 7.78 -2.46
CA VAL A 123 11.32 6.65 -3.10
C VAL A 123 10.52 5.36 -2.94
N ALA A 124 10.01 5.07 -1.75
CA ALA A 124 9.18 3.89 -1.51
C ALA A 124 7.87 3.92 -2.32
N THR A 125 7.21 5.08 -2.39
CA THR A 125 5.97 5.27 -3.16
C THR A 125 6.20 5.15 -4.67
N VAL A 126 7.29 5.72 -5.19
CA VAL A 126 7.68 5.57 -6.60
C VAL A 126 8.01 4.11 -6.90
N GLY A 127 8.77 3.43 -6.04
CA GLY A 127 9.06 2.01 -6.18
C GLY A 127 7.80 1.16 -6.23
N LEU A 128 6.82 1.45 -5.36
CA LEU A 128 5.51 0.82 -5.36
C LEU A 128 4.78 1.01 -6.71
N LEU A 129 4.74 2.23 -7.25
CA LEU A 129 4.07 2.53 -8.52
C LEU A 129 4.77 1.86 -9.71
N VAL A 130 6.10 1.95 -9.77
CA VAL A 130 6.91 1.34 -10.84
C VAL A 130 6.68 -0.17 -10.87
N ILE A 131 6.70 -0.83 -9.72
CA ILE A 131 6.44 -2.28 -9.64
C ILE A 131 4.98 -2.61 -9.97
N GLY A 132 4.04 -1.74 -9.62
CA GLY A 132 2.62 -1.92 -9.96
C GLY A 132 2.37 -1.87 -11.46
N VAL A 133 3.00 -0.93 -12.17
CA VAL A 133 2.84 -0.75 -13.62
C VAL A 133 3.72 -1.73 -14.41
N PHE A 134 4.94 -1.98 -13.94
CA PHE A 134 5.93 -2.85 -14.59
C PHE A 134 6.35 -4.00 -13.64
N PRO A 135 5.50 -5.02 -13.46
CA PRO A 135 5.81 -6.13 -12.57
C PRO A 135 6.84 -7.11 -13.16
N PHE A 136 7.05 -7.10 -14.48
CA PHE A 136 7.87 -8.06 -15.22
C PHE A 136 9.29 -8.25 -14.69
N PRO A 137 10.09 -7.20 -14.39
CA PRO A 137 11.46 -7.39 -13.90
C PRO A 137 11.51 -8.14 -12.56
N LEU A 138 10.54 -7.86 -11.68
CA LEU A 138 10.45 -8.52 -10.38
C LEU A 138 9.98 -9.98 -10.53
N LEU A 139 9.07 -10.24 -11.46
CA LEU A 139 8.59 -11.59 -11.78
C LEU A 139 9.71 -12.44 -12.38
N GLU A 140 10.46 -11.90 -13.33
CA GLU A 140 11.61 -12.60 -13.93
C GLU A 140 12.68 -12.94 -12.88
N ALA A 141 12.98 -12.00 -11.97
CA ALA A 141 13.91 -12.26 -10.88
C ALA A 141 13.38 -13.38 -9.96
N ALA A 142 12.09 -13.36 -9.62
CA ALA A 142 11.46 -14.40 -8.81
C ALA A 142 11.47 -15.77 -9.49
N GLU A 143 11.18 -15.85 -10.79
CA GLU A 143 11.22 -17.09 -11.56
C GLU A 143 12.63 -17.66 -11.69
N ARG A 144 13.65 -16.82 -11.87
CA ARG A 144 15.05 -17.28 -11.91
C ARG A 144 15.45 -17.95 -10.61
N VAL A 145 15.07 -17.36 -9.47
CA VAL A 145 15.35 -17.95 -8.14
C VAL A 145 14.53 -19.23 -7.94
N ALA A 146 13.24 -19.24 -8.31
CA ALA A 146 12.40 -20.42 -8.18
C ALA A 146 12.95 -21.63 -8.94
N ARG A 147 13.50 -21.42 -10.14
CA ARG A 147 14.12 -22.49 -10.96
C ARG A 147 15.41 -23.05 -10.37
N THR A 148 16.08 -22.35 -9.46
CA THR A 148 17.27 -22.87 -8.75
C THR A 148 16.95 -23.72 -7.53
N LEU A 149 15.70 -23.70 -7.07
CA LEU A 149 15.22 -24.44 -5.89
C LEU A 149 14.51 -25.76 -6.26
N VAL A 150 14.40 -26.06 -7.55
CA VAL A 150 13.87 -27.32 -8.12
C VAL A 150 15.02 -28.05 -8.79
#